data_AF-I0UX75-F1
#
_entry.id   AF-I0UX75-F1
#
_cell.length_a   1.000
_cell.length_b   1.000
_cell.length_c   1.000
_cell.angle_alpha   90.00
_cell.angle_beta   90.00
_cell.angle_gamma   90.00
#
_symmetry.space_group_name_H-M   'P 1'
#
loop_
_entity.id
_entity.type
_entity.pdbx_description
1 polymer ?
#
loop_
_entity_poly.entity_id
_entity_poly.type
_entity_poly.pdbx_seq_one_letter_code
_entity_poly.pdbx_strand_id
1 'polypeptide(L)'
;MAATAPDPSITTPPAPARRLTTTELRVLRAVGRGLNDSEIAAELGCPVAAVRQGVERLRAGLGLRDRCALIVYAFDHSIVSPAGPRPGQRPANGRPTPSPALGPAPASPPLRLCALGPLRAWAGATPLDLGPARQQAVLAALALRPGVPVSRRELLNDVWGLSAPEGNVVQVYVYRLRKCLGGGRDPVIDRDRAGYRFSGDGADLDVTRLDELTAEAGTAWRAGDVTTAVEAHRRALDLFAGEPLSGLPGPFADMVRLRLTERRLTLATRRAEGLLRLGRHTQAIDELRAGAVEHPHSEPVAELLMRALYVTGRRADAVSVFTRVRELLLDDLGVEPGERLRHVHTAILRDELPVAPVPHPVRRSA
;
A
#
# COMPACT_ATOMS: atom_id res chain seq x y z
N MET A 1 -21.29 -0.79 -59.20
CA MET A 1 -21.68 0.30 -58.27
C MET A 1 -22.41 -0.37 -57.12
N ALA A 2 -22.02 -0.32 -55.85
CA ALA A 2 -21.01 0.44 -55.14
C ALA A 2 -20.42 -0.47 -54.04
N ALA A 3 -19.15 -0.23 -53.70
CA ALA A 3 -18.45 -0.88 -52.61
C ALA A 3 -18.92 -0.31 -51.27
N THR A 4 -19.35 -1.19 -50.36
CA THR A 4 -19.56 -0.86 -48.95
C THR A 4 -18.29 -1.21 -48.18
N ALA A 5 -17.69 -0.19 -47.56
CA ALA A 5 -16.48 -0.28 -46.75
C ALA A 5 -16.70 -1.12 -45.48
N PRO A 6 -15.69 -1.89 -45.01
CA PRO A 6 -15.68 -2.43 -43.66
C PRO A 6 -15.05 -1.45 -42.65
N ASP A 7 -15.66 -1.46 -41.48
CA ASP A 7 -15.44 -0.74 -40.22
C ASP A 7 -13.98 -0.79 -39.69
N PRO A 8 -13.36 0.35 -39.31
CA PRO A 8 -12.02 0.41 -38.73
C PRO A 8 -12.05 0.19 -37.21
N SER A 9 -12.47 -1.00 -36.78
CA SER A 9 -12.45 -1.41 -35.37
C SER A 9 -11.67 -2.71 -35.17
N ILE A 10 -10.51 -2.84 -35.84
CA ILE A 10 -9.49 -3.83 -35.47
C ILE A 10 -8.50 -3.13 -34.55
N THR A 11 -8.73 -3.28 -33.25
CA THR A 11 -7.72 -3.08 -32.22
C THR A 11 -6.50 -3.91 -32.61
N THR A 12 -5.49 -3.22 -33.17
CA THR A 12 -4.22 -3.81 -33.50
C THR A 12 -3.61 -4.35 -32.21
N PRO A 13 -3.22 -5.63 -32.12
CA PRO A 13 -2.53 -6.13 -30.94
C PRO A 13 -1.25 -5.31 -30.73
N PRO A 14 -0.86 -5.01 -29.48
CA PRO A 14 0.38 -4.28 -29.23
C PRO A 14 1.52 -4.96 -29.97
N ALA A 15 2.27 -4.17 -30.73
CA ALA A 15 3.36 -4.65 -31.58
C ALA A 15 4.25 -5.63 -30.80
N PRO A 16 4.66 -6.76 -31.41
CA PRO A 16 5.46 -7.76 -30.71
C PRO A 16 6.73 -7.10 -30.18
N ALA A 17 6.98 -7.27 -28.89
CA ALA A 17 8.22 -6.88 -28.22
C ALA A 17 9.40 -7.15 -29.16
N ARG A 18 10.08 -6.08 -29.59
CA ARG A 18 11.21 -6.14 -30.53
C ARG A 18 12.09 -7.33 -30.17
N ARG A 19 12.18 -8.31 -31.07
CA ARG A 19 13.06 -9.47 -30.87
C ARG A 19 14.49 -8.96 -30.87
N LEU A 20 15.11 -8.98 -29.69
CA LEU A 20 16.51 -8.59 -29.53
C LEU A 20 17.40 -9.59 -30.26
N THR A 21 18.38 -9.08 -30.99
CA THR A 21 19.40 -9.92 -31.63
C THR A 21 20.28 -10.59 -30.57
N THR A 22 20.95 -11.69 -30.94
CA THR A 22 21.87 -12.40 -30.04
C THR A 22 22.98 -11.48 -29.50
N THR A 23 23.45 -10.53 -30.33
CA THR A 23 24.45 -9.52 -29.93
C THR A 23 23.86 -8.52 -28.93
N GLU A 24 22.64 -8.04 -29.17
CA GLU A 24 21.94 -7.13 -28.24
C GLU A 24 21.64 -7.80 -26.90
N LEU A 25 21.25 -9.08 -26.89
CA LEU A 25 21.05 -9.84 -25.66
C LEU A 25 22.35 -10.01 -24.86
N ARG A 26 23.50 -10.22 -25.53
CA ARG A 26 24.81 -10.29 -24.87
C ARG A 26 25.20 -8.94 -24.25
N VAL A 27 25.01 -7.85 -24.97
CA VAL A 27 25.24 -6.48 -24.44
C VAL A 27 24.28 -6.18 -23.29
N LEU A 28 22.99 -6.49 -23.42
CA LEU A 28 21.97 -6.29 -22.39
C LEU A 28 22.26 -7.11 -21.12
N ARG A 29 22.74 -8.35 -21.27
CA ARG A 29 23.21 -9.18 -20.14
C ARG A 29 24.43 -8.58 -19.45
N ALA A 30 25.39 -8.05 -20.21
CA ALA A 30 26.58 -7.43 -19.65
C ALA A 30 26.26 -6.08 -18.96
N VAL A 31 25.36 -5.28 -19.54
CA VAL A 31 24.81 -4.08 -18.89
C VAL A 31 24.05 -4.45 -17.62
N GLY A 32 23.18 -5.47 -17.66
CA GLY A 32 22.41 -5.96 -16.51
C GLY A 32 23.28 -6.43 -15.34
N ARG A 33 24.49 -6.94 -15.61
CA ARG A 33 25.52 -7.26 -14.60
C ARG A 33 26.29 -6.04 -14.07
N GLY A 34 26.01 -4.84 -14.57
CA GLY A 34 26.61 -3.58 -14.11
C GLY A 34 27.96 -3.22 -14.74
N LEU A 35 28.36 -3.88 -15.82
CA LEU A 35 29.65 -3.61 -16.48
C LEU A 35 29.63 -2.26 -17.21
N ASN A 36 30.77 -1.56 -17.23
CA ASN A 36 30.99 -0.35 -18.04
C ASN A 36 31.37 -0.71 -19.49
N ASP A 37 31.38 0.27 -20.40
CA ASP A 37 31.58 -0.01 -21.84
C ASP A 37 32.94 -0.66 -22.16
N SER A 38 33.99 -0.32 -21.42
CA SER A 38 35.32 -0.94 -21.56
C SER A 38 35.33 -2.39 -21.08
N GLU A 39 34.64 -2.71 -20.00
CA GLU A 39 34.53 -4.07 -19.47
C GLU A 39 33.67 -4.95 -20.40
N ILE A 40 32.59 -4.41 -20.96
CA ILE A 40 31.77 -5.12 -21.94
C ILE A 40 32.57 -5.36 -23.23
N ALA A 41 33.34 -4.36 -23.69
CA ALA A 41 34.19 -4.48 -24.88
C ALA A 41 35.24 -5.59 -24.71
N ALA A 42 35.89 -5.63 -23.55
CA ALA A 42 36.85 -6.68 -23.20
C ALA A 42 36.18 -8.06 -23.13
N GLU A 43 34.98 -8.17 -22.55
CA GLU A 43 34.26 -9.44 -22.42
C GLU A 43 33.71 -9.96 -23.76
N LEU A 44 33.26 -9.06 -24.63
CA LEU A 44 32.66 -9.42 -25.92
C LEU A 44 33.68 -9.48 -27.06
N GLY A 45 34.96 -9.19 -26.80
CA GLY A 45 36.02 -9.16 -27.82
C GLY A 45 35.75 -8.14 -28.93
N CYS A 46 35.16 -6.98 -28.59
CA CYS A 46 34.76 -5.98 -29.57
C CYS A 46 35.21 -4.55 -29.18
N PRO A 47 35.29 -3.60 -30.13
CA PRO A 47 35.65 -2.22 -29.81
C PRO A 47 34.63 -1.53 -28.88
N VAL A 48 35.09 -0.67 -27.97
CA VAL A 48 34.24 0.13 -27.05
C VAL A 48 33.18 0.94 -27.81
N ALA A 49 33.50 1.44 -29.01
CA ALA A 49 32.56 2.15 -29.88
C ALA A 49 31.37 1.26 -30.30
N ALA A 50 31.61 -0.04 -30.56
CA ALA A 50 30.56 -0.98 -30.92
C ALA A 50 29.62 -1.29 -29.74
N VAL A 51 30.16 -1.31 -28.52
CA VAL A 51 29.37 -1.43 -27.28
C VAL A 51 28.47 -0.21 -27.10
N ARG A 52 29.01 1.01 -27.21
CA ARG A 52 28.23 2.25 -27.10
C ARG A 52 27.08 2.29 -28.11
N GLN A 53 27.36 1.97 -29.36
CA GLN A 53 26.34 1.90 -30.42
C GLN A 53 25.31 0.79 -30.17
N GLY A 54 25.71 -0.33 -29.55
CA GLY A 54 24.80 -1.41 -29.15
C GLY A 54 23.88 -0.99 -28.00
N VAL A 55 24.42 -0.31 -26.99
CA VAL A 55 23.67 0.25 -25.85
C VAL A 55 22.68 1.31 -26.32
N GLU A 56 23.08 2.19 -27.24
CA GLU A 56 22.18 3.19 -27.82
C GLU A 56 21.06 2.56 -28.65
N ARG A 57 21.36 1.53 -29.45
CA ARG A 57 20.35 0.80 -30.22
C ARG A 57 19.37 0.04 -29.33
N LEU A 58 19.86 -0.59 -28.26
CA LEU A 58 19.03 -1.24 -27.24
C LEU A 58 18.13 -0.22 -26.55
N ARG A 59 18.69 0.93 -26.17
CA ARG A 59 17.98 2.01 -25.52
C ARG A 59 16.85 2.57 -26.41
N ALA A 60 17.18 2.91 -27.65
CA ALA A 60 16.20 3.40 -28.63
C ALA A 60 15.16 2.32 -28.97
N GLY A 61 15.59 1.07 -29.09
CA GLY A 61 14.74 -0.06 -29.45
C GLY A 61 13.75 -0.52 -28.40
N LEU A 62 14.10 -0.34 -27.12
CA LEU A 62 13.26 -0.68 -25.98
C LEU A 62 12.55 0.54 -25.39
N GLY A 63 12.68 1.71 -26.02
CA GLY A 63 12.07 2.96 -25.54
C GLY A 63 12.63 3.45 -24.20
N LEU A 64 13.86 3.04 -23.84
CA LEU A 64 14.46 3.32 -22.55
C LEU A 64 15.18 4.67 -22.57
N ARG A 65 15.16 5.39 -21.45
CA ARG A 65 15.70 6.77 -21.41
C ARG A 65 17.20 6.82 -21.18
N ASP A 66 17.75 5.84 -20.47
CA ASP A 66 19.16 5.81 -20.09
C ASP A 66 19.68 4.37 -19.95
N ARG A 67 20.98 4.24 -19.70
CA ARG A 67 21.64 2.95 -19.47
C ARG A 67 21.09 2.22 -18.24
N CYS A 68 20.72 2.95 -17.19
CA CYS A 68 20.19 2.36 -15.96
C CYS A 68 18.86 1.64 -16.21
N ALA A 69 18.03 2.16 -17.12
CA ALA A 69 16.79 1.52 -17.52
C ALA A 69 17.02 0.17 -18.23
N LEU A 70 18.15 -0.03 -18.93
CA LEU A 70 18.53 -1.32 -19.51
C LEU A 70 18.88 -2.36 -18.44
N ILE A 71 19.51 -1.93 -17.35
CA ILE A 71 19.85 -2.81 -16.22
C ILE A 71 18.57 -3.37 -15.60
N VAL A 72 17.62 -2.48 -15.30
CA VAL A 72 16.33 -2.85 -14.71
C VAL A 72 15.52 -3.72 -15.66
N TYR A 73 15.47 -3.38 -16.95
CA TYR A 73 14.83 -4.22 -17.98
C TYR A 73 15.42 -5.64 -18.01
N ALA A 74 16.74 -5.78 -17.87
CA ALA A 74 17.38 -7.09 -17.81
C ALA A 74 16.99 -7.91 -16.58
N PHE A 75 16.74 -7.28 -15.43
CA PHE A 75 16.26 -7.96 -14.22
C PHE A 75 14.77 -8.28 -14.26
N ASP A 76 13.92 -7.35 -14.69
CA ASP A 76 12.47 -7.53 -14.75
C ASP A 76 12.05 -8.61 -15.75
N HIS A 77 12.88 -8.85 -16.78
CA HIS A 77 12.67 -9.89 -17.79
C HIS A 77 13.53 -11.14 -17.58
N SER A 78 14.15 -11.32 -16.41
CA SER A 78 14.97 -12.50 -16.08
C SER A 78 16.10 -12.80 -17.09
N ILE A 79 16.64 -11.76 -17.74
CA ILE A 79 17.68 -11.87 -18.77
C ILE A 79 19.06 -12.15 -18.13
N VAL A 80 19.23 -11.73 -16.87
CA VAL A 80 20.43 -11.94 -16.04
C VAL A 80 20.03 -12.60 -14.72
N SER A 81 20.75 -13.66 -14.34
CA SER A 81 20.71 -14.24 -12.98
C SER A 81 21.94 -13.76 -12.19
N PRO A 82 21.81 -13.47 -10.89
CA PRO A 82 22.92 -12.91 -10.12
C PRO A 82 23.96 -13.99 -9.83
N ALA A 83 25.20 -13.76 -10.28
CA ALA A 83 26.37 -14.54 -9.89
C ALA A 83 27.55 -13.58 -9.63
N GLY A 84 27.95 -13.50 -8.37
CA GLY A 84 29.33 -13.30 -7.88
C GLY A 84 29.94 -11.88 -7.95
N PRO A 85 30.65 -11.41 -6.90
CA PRO A 85 31.17 -10.05 -6.81
C PRO A 85 32.47 -9.86 -7.62
N ARG A 86 32.69 -8.65 -8.16
CA ARG A 86 34.00 -8.19 -8.65
C ARG A 86 34.66 -7.22 -7.65
N PRO A 87 35.98 -7.33 -7.42
CA PRO A 87 36.72 -6.47 -6.51
C PRO A 87 37.22 -5.18 -7.20
N GLY A 88 37.17 -4.07 -6.45
CA GLY A 88 37.99 -2.88 -6.71
C GLY A 88 37.28 -1.69 -7.36
N GLN A 89 36.70 -0.80 -6.54
CA GLN A 89 36.53 0.61 -6.92
C GLN A 89 36.58 1.52 -5.68
N ARG A 90 37.64 2.34 -5.62
CA ARG A 90 37.78 3.47 -4.69
C ARG A 90 36.89 4.64 -5.17
N PRO A 91 36.23 5.40 -4.27
CA PRO A 91 35.53 6.61 -4.68
C PRO A 91 36.51 7.79 -4.82
N ALA A 92 36.36 8.54 -5.91
CA ALA A 92 37.04 9.82 -6.13
C ALA A 92 36.30 10.93 -5.36
N ASN A 93 37.02 11.61 -4.46
CA ASN A 93 36.53 12.80 -3.76
C ASN A 93 36.67 14.04 -4.64
N GLY A 94 35.54 14.65 -5.02
CA GLY A 94 35.47 16.00 -5.55
C GLY A 94 34.35 16.78 -4.85
N ARG A 95 34.70 17.83 -4.09
CA ARG A 95 33.73 18.74 -3.48
C ARG A 95 33.08 19.60 -4.58
N PRO A 96 31.74 19.76 -4.62
CA PRO A 96 31.12 20.80 -5.42
C PRO A 96 31.15 22.15 -4.67
N THR A 97 31.51 23.21 -5.39
CA THR A 97 31.43 24.61 -4.96
C THR A 97 29.97 25.10 -4.96
N PRO A 98 29.56 25.98 -4.02
CA PRO A 98 28.20 26.50 -3.97
C PRO A 98 27.99 27.63 -5.01
N SER A 99 26.90 27.54 -5.77
CA SER A 99 26.37 28.62 -6.62
C SER A 99 25.34 29.46 -5.83
N PRO A 100 25.16 30.75 -6.16
CA PRO A 100 24.52 31.73 -5.28
C PRO A 100 22.99 31.55 -5.20
N ALA A 101 22.45 31.98 -4.06
CA ALA A 101 21.07 31.79 -3.65
C ALA A 101 20.08 32.63 -4.48
N LEU A 102 19.18 31.95 -5.21
CA LEU A 102 17.92 32.49 -5.68
C LEU A 102 16.93 32.58 -4.49
N GLY A 103 16.14 33.65 -4.43
CA GLY A 103 15.18 33.98 -3.36
C GLY A 103 14.08 32.93 -3.12
N PRO A 104 13.16 33.15 -2.15
CA PRO A 104 12.17 32.16 -1.75
C PRO A 104 11.28 31.80 -2.94
N ALA A 105 11.47 30.58 -3.45
CA ALA A 105 10.61 29.98 -4.46
C ALA A 105 9.19 29.81 -3.89
N PRO A 106 8.15 29.83 -4.74
CA PRO A 106 6.80 29.50 -4.30
C PRO A 106 6.82 28.12 -3.61
N ALA A 107 6.17 28.02 -2.45
CA ALA A 107 6.08 26.79 -1.67
C ALA A 107 5.61 25.65 -2.58
N SER A 108 6.39 24.55 -2.62
CA SER A 108 6.01 23.35 -3.35
C SER A 108 4.60 22.93 -2.94
N PRO A 109 3.72 22.54 -3.88
CA PRO A 109 2.37 22.11 -3.54
C PRO A 109 2.44 20.91 -2.57
N PRO A 110 1.54 20.83 -1.58
CA PRO A 110 1.58 19.79 -0.57
C PRO A 110 1.48 18.41 -1.23
N LEU A 111 2.35 17.50 -0.80
CA LEU A 111 2.37 16.13 -1.28
C LEU A 111 1.29 15.34 -0.54
N ARG A 112 0.34 14.74 -1.26
CA ARG A 112 -0.65 13.84 -0.68
C ARG A 112 -0.34 12.40 -1.06
N LEU A 113 -0.32 11.50 -0.09
CA LEU A 113 -0.10 10.06 -0.27
C LEU A 113 -1.29 9.28 0.30
N CYS A 114 -1.83 8.36 -0.52
CA CYS A 114 -2.87 7.44 -0.10
C CYS A 114 -2.35 6.00 -0.08
N ALA A 115 -2.46 5.34 1.08
CA ALA A 115 -2.04 3.97 1.32
C ALA A 115 -3.19 3.07 1.84
N LEU A 116 -4.36 3.63 2.17
CA LEU A 116 -5.57 2.90 2.58
C LEU A 116 -6.37 2.33 1.39
N GLY A 117 -5.64 1.98 0.34
CA GLY A 117 -6.11 1.44 -0.93
C GLY A 117 -4.88 1.15 -1.81
N PRO A 118 -5.01 1.09 -3.14
CA PRO A 118 -3.84 1.12 -4.03
C PRO A 118 -2.98 2.35 -3.75
N LEU A 119 -1.64 2.19 -3.71
CA LEU A 119 -0.74 3.31 -3.41
C LEU A 119 -0.87 4.40 -4.48
N ARG A 120 -1.21 5.61 -4.06
CA ARG A 120 -1.36 6.77 -4.95
C ARG A 120 -0.72 8.01 -4.35
N ALA A 121 -0.27 8.92 -5.21
CA ALA A 121 0.36 10.16 -4.81
C ALA A 121 -0.13 11.33 -5.67
N TRP A 122 -0.22 12.52 -5.06
CA TRP A 122 -0.52 13.78 -5.74
C TRP A 122 0.41 14.89 -5.27
N ALA A 123 0.84 15.75 -6.19
CA ALA A 123 1.43 17.04 -5.87
C ALA A 123 0.36 18.11 -6.08
N GLY A 124 -0.22 18.60 -4.99
CA GLY A 124 -1.44 19.42 -5.05
C GLY A 124 -2.58 18.64 -5.72
N ALA A 125 -3.10 19.14 -6.84
CA ALA A 125 -4.14 18.47 -7.62
C ALA A 125 -3.61 17.46 -8.64
N THR A 126 -2.30 17.43 -8.91
CA THR A 126 -1.72 16.65 -10.01
C THR A 126 -1.37 15.24 -9.56
N PRO A 127 -1.94 14.17 -10.15
CA PRO A 127 -1.54 12.80 -9.84
C PRO A 127 -0.11 12.52 -10.27
N LEU A 128 0.64 11.79 -9.44
CA LEU A 128 2.03 11.41 -9.70
C LEU A 128 2.14 9.95 -10.14
N ASP A 129 2.92 9.70 -11.18
CA ASP A 129 3.29 8.33 -11.57
C ASP A 129 4.40 7.81 -10.65
N LEU A 130 4.02 6.91 -9.76
CA LEU A 130 4.93 6.26 -8.81
C LEU A 130 5.73 5.11 -9.43
N GLY A 131 5.51 4.80 -10.72
CA GLY A 131 6.22 3.75 -11.44
C GLY A 131 5.79 2.33 -11.05
N PRO A 132 6.63 1.33 -11.28
CA PRO A 132 6.26 -0.09 -11.09
C PRO A 132 6.06 -0.47 -9.62
N ALA A 133 5.36 -1.58 -9.39
CA ALA A 133 4.94 -2.02 -8.05
C ALA A 133 6.07 -2.15 -7.02
N ARG A 134 7.28 -2.57 -7.43
CA ARG A 134 8.45 -2.62 -6.52
C ARG A 134 8.99 -1.23 -6.17
N GLN A 135 8.90 -0.26 -7.07
CA GLN A 135 9.24 1.14 -6.77
C GLN A 135 8.22 1.73 -5.79
N GLN A 136 6.93 1.44 -6.00
CA GLN A 136 5.86 1.81 -5.07
C GLN A 136 6.04 1.17 -3.69
N ALA A 137 6.44 -0.11 -3.63
CA ALA A 137 6.71 -0.81 -2.37
C ALA A 137 7.86 -0.16 -1.58
N VAL A 138 8.92 0.30 -2.24
CA VAL A 138 9.99 1.09 -1.58
C VAL A 138 9.44 2.39 -1.01
N LEU A 139 8.57 3.08 -1.73
CA LEU A 139 7.93 4.30 -1.21
C LEU A 139 7.06 3.99 0.01
N ALA A 140 6.20 2.96 -0.05
CA ALA A 140 5.37 2.56 1.08
C ALA A 140 6.22 2.20 2.31
N ALA A 141 7.33 1.47 2.11
CA ALA A 141 8.27 1.11 3.15
C ALA A 141 8.90 2.33 3.84
N LEU A 142 9.07 3.45 3.14
CA LEU A 142 9.61 4.69 3.70
C LEU A 142 8.51 5.59 4.29
N ALA A 143 7.43 5.81 3.55
CA ALA A 143 6.37 6.75 3.90
C ALA A 143 5.55 6.29 5.13
N LEU A 144 5.38 4.98 5.31
CA LEU A 144 4.66 4.42 6.47
C LEU A 144 5.54 4.24 7.71
N ARG A 145 6.77 4.77 7.66
CA ARG A 145 7.69 4.94 8.79
C ARG A 145 8.19 6.39 8.82
N PRO A 146 7.28 7.38 9.02
CA PRO A 146 7.64 8.79 8.92
C PRO A 146 8.73 9.13 9.93
N GLY A 147 9.75 9.88 9.49
CA GLY A 147 10.85 10.31 10.36
C GLY A 147 11.89 9.24 10.72
N VAL A 148 11.65 7.96 10.41
CA VAL A 148 12.58 6.86 10.75
C VAL A 148 13.48 6.53 9.56
N PRO A 149 14.82 6.59 9.70
CA PRO A 149 15.71 6.13 8.65
C PRO A 149 15.67 4.61 8.52
N VAL A 150 15.57 4.13 7.29
CA VAL A 150 15.54 2.71 6.92
C VAL A 150 16.78 2.40 6.10
N SER A 151 17.57 1.43 6.56
CA SER A 151 18.80 1.03 5.87
C SER A 151 18.50 0.39 4.52
N ARG A 152 19.49 0.37 3.63
CA ARG A 152 19.39 -0.33 2.34
C ARG A 152 19.05 -1.81 2.52
N ARG A 153 19.62 -2.46 3.54
CA ARG A 153 19.41 -3.88 3.82
C ARG A 153 17.96 -4.14 4.26
N GLU A 154 17.41 -3.27 5.10
CA GLU A 154 16.00 -3.36 5.51
C GLU A 154 15.07 -3.13 4.32
N LEU A 155 15.30 -2.12 3.48
CA LEU A 155 14.49 -1.91 2.28
C LEU A 155 14.54 -3.10 1.31
N LEU A 156 15.69 -3.77 1.20
CA LEU A 156 15.80 -5.01 0.42
C LEU A 156 14.95 -6.13 1.04
N ASN A 157 15.04 -6.34 2.34
CA ASN A 157 14.26 -7.36 3.04
C ASN A 157 12.74 -7.05 2.99
N ASP A 158 12.36 -5.79 3.14
CA ASP A 158 10.97 -5.33 3.21
C ASP A 158 10.23 -5.51 1.87
N VAL A 159 10.93 -5.35 0.74
CA VAL A 159 10.32 -5.40 -0.59
C VAL A 159 10.55 -6.74 -1.30
N TRP A 160 11.66 -7.43 -1.03
CA TRP A 160 12.02 -8.68 -1.71
C TRP A 160 12.17 -9.90 -0.79
N GLY A 161 12.22 -9.71 0.53
CA GLY A 161 12.42 -10.79 1.49
C GLY A 161 13.69 -11.60 1.21
N LEU A 162 13.56 -12.92 1.18
CA LEU A 162 14.67 -13.85 0.94
C LEU A 162 15.20 -13.82 -0.50
N SER A 163 14.45 -13.24 -1.44
CA SER A 163 14.83 -13.12 -2.86
C SER A 163 15.36 -11.72 -3.20
N ALA A 164 16.09 -11.12 -2.26
CA ALA A 164 16.64 -9.78 -2.43
C ALA A 164 17.67 -9.73 -3.58
N PRO A 165 17.52 -8.82 -4.54
CA PRO A 165 18.49 -8.65 -5.61
C PRO A 165 19.80 -8.08 -5.05
N GLU A 166 20.91 -8.52 -5.61
CA GLU A 166 22.20 -7.88 -5.38
C GLU A 166 22.27 -6.52 -6.09
N GLY A 167 23.24 -5.69 -5.70
CA GLY A 167 23.50 -4.41 -6.37
C GLY A 167 22.55 -3.27 -6.00
N ASN A 168 22.61 -2.17 -6.76
CA ASN A 168 22.12 -0.86 -6.33
C ASN A 168 20.64 -0.59 -6.63
N VAL A 169 19.78 -1.62 -6.59
CA VAL A 169 18.37 -1.52 -6.98
C VAL A 169 17.59 -0.51 -6.11
N VAL A 170 17.80 -0.52 -4.79
CA VAL A 170 17.20 0.46 -3.87
C VAL A 170 17.58 1.89 -4.24
N GLN A 171 18.86 2.15 -4.51
CA GLN A 171 19.35 3.47 -4.92
C GLN A 171 18.65 3.96 -6.20
N VAL A 172 18.46 3.05 -7.17
CA VAL A 172 17.79 3.37 -8.45
C VAL A 172 16.33 3.75 -8.23
N TYR A 173 15.60 2.97 -7.42
CA TYR A 173 14.21 3.31 -7.11
C TYR A 173 14.09 4.58 -6.29
N VAL A 174 14.96 4.82 -5.31
CA VAL A 174 14.99 6.09 -4.56
C VAL A 174 15.27 7.26 -5.50
N TYR A 175 16.20 7.13 -6.46
CA TYR A 175 16.45 8.17 -7.45
C TYR A 175 15.21 8.49 -8.29
N ARG A 176 14.49 7.46 -8.78
CA ARG A 176 13.24 7.65 -9.55
C ARG A 176 12.13 8.25 -8.70
N LEU A 177 11.97 7.80 -7.46
CA LEU A 177 10.99 8.32 -6.50
C LEU A 177 11.25 9.79 -6.18
N ARG A 178 12.50 10.19 -5.93
CA ARG A 178 12.86 11.61 -5.77
C ARG A 178 12.47 12.43 -7.00
N LYS A 179 12.68 11.86 -8.19
CA LYS A 179 12.34 12.53 -9.44
C LYS A 179 10.83 12.69 -9.65
N CYS A 180 10.01 11.75 -9.20
CA CYS A 180 8.55 11.83 -9.35
C CYS A 180 7.85 12.58 -8.21
N LEU A 181 8.30 12.46 -6.97
CA LEU A 181 7.69 13.09 -5.79
C LEU A 181 7.98 14.58 -5.65
N GLY A 182 8.98 15.10 -6.37
CA GLY A 182 9.28 16.52 -6.43
C GLY A 182 10.79 16.81 -6.41
N GLY A 183 11.24 17.52 -7.45
CA GLY A 183 12.59 18.08 -7.57
C GLY A 183 12.72 19.49 -6.96
N GLY A 184 12.26 19.66 -5.72
CA GLY A 184 12.51 20.86 -4.91
C GLY A 184 13.91 20.84 -4.27
N ARG A 185 14.31 21.95 -3.61
CA ARG A 185 15.62 22.08 -2.93
C ARG A 185 15.83 21.02 -1.84
N ASP A 186 14.77 20.58 -1.18
CA ASP A 186 14.81 19.57 -0.13
C ASP A 186 14.27 18.21 -0.60
N PRO A 187 14.99 17.10 -0.37
CA PRO A 187 14.57 15.80 -0.84
C PRO A 187 13.42 15.25 0.02
N VAL A 188 12.26 14.96 -0.60
CA VAL A 188 11.16 14.20 0.03
C VAL A 188 11.63 12.86 0.62
N ILE A 189 12.67 12.28 0.01
CA ILE A 189 13.37 11.12 0.55
C ILE A 189 14.81 11.53 0.85
N ASP A 190 15.15 11.69 2.11
CA ASP A 190 16.52 11.98 2.54
C ASP A 190 17.39 10.73 2.54
N ARG A 191 18.71 10.95 2.49
CA ARG A 191 19.70 9.91 2.73
C ARG A 191 20.71 10.41 3.76
N ASP A 192 20.87 9.66 4.84
CA ASP A 192 21.90 9.89 5.86
C ASP A 192 22.80 8.64 6.01
N ARG A 193 23.59 8.59 7.08
CA ARG A 193 24.47 7.44 7.38
C ARG A 193 23.68 6.18 7.78
N ALA A 194 22.47 6.33 8.32
CA ALA A 194 21.62 5.23 8.76
C ALA A 194 20.81 4.63 7.61
N GLY A 195 20.45 5.43 6.61
CA GLY A 195 19.79 4.91 5.41
C GLY A 195 19.01 5.97 4.65
N TYR A 196 17.80 5.60 4.23
CA TYR A 196 16.85 6.47 3.56
C TYR A 196 15.70 6.79 4.51
N ARG A 197 15.24 8.03 4.50
CA ARG A 197 14.11 8.48 5.32
C ARG A 197 13.11 9.21 4.45
N PHE A 198 11.82 8.96 4.65
CA PHE A 198 10.79 9.83 4.10
C PHE A 198 10.67 11.08 4.99
N SER A 199 11.15 12.20 4.45
CA SER A 199 11.08 13.52 5.07
C SER A 199 9.86 14.24 4.50
N GLY A 200 8.70 13.83 4.98
CA GLY A 200 7.41 14.34 4.53
C GLY A 200 6.88 15.46 5.42
N ASP A 201 7.71 16.39 5.87
CA ASP A 201 7.22 17.56 6.61
C ASP A 201 6.19 18.30 5.74
N GLY A 202 4.92 18.26 6.14
CA GLY A 202 3.78 18.80 5.37
C GLY A 202 3.19 17.87 4.30
N ALA A 203 3.60 16.60 4.24
CA ALA A 203 2.92 15.60 3.42
C ALA A 203 1.64 15.11 4.12
N ASP A 204 0.53 15.10 3.37
CA ASP A 204 -0.77 14.60 3.83
C ASP A 204 -0.86 13.09 3.56
N LEU A 205 -0.77 12.28 4.62
CA LEU A 205 -0.88 10.83 4.57
C LEU A 205 -2.22 10.40 5.14
N ASP A 206 -3.00 9.65 4.35
CA ASP A 206 -4.30 9.12 4.79
C ASP A 206 -4.20 8.22 6.03
N VAL A 207 -3.10 7.50 6.21
CA VAL A 207 -2.82 6.71 7.43
C VAL A 207 -2.63 7.59 8.66
N THR A 208 -1.99 8.75 8.53
CA THR A 208 -1.88 9.73 9.62
C THR A 208 -3.26 10.31 9.95
N ARG A 209 -4.06 10.62 8.92
CA ARG A 209 -5.44 11.08 9.12
C ARG A 209 -6.31 10.02 9.80
N LEU A 210 -6.10 8.75 9.49
CA LEU A 210 -6.74 7.62 10.15
C LEU A 210 -6.38 7.55 11.64
N ASP A 211 -5.11 7.79 11.99
CA ASP A 211 -4.64 7.87 13.39
C ASP A 211 -5.36 8.97 14.17
N GLU A 212 -5.42 10.18 13.60
CA GLU A 212 -6.11 11.33 14.19
C GLU A 212 -7.59 11.04 14.44
N LEU A 213 -8.32 10.54 13.44
CA LEU A 213 -9.75 10.23 13.55
C LEU A 213 -10.01 9.11 14.55
N THR A 214 -9.11 8.12 14.63
CA THR A 214 -9.19 7.05 15.65
C THR A 214 -9.02 7.63 17.06
N ALA A 215 -8.07 8.54 17.26
CA ALA A 215 -7.84 9.19 18.54
C ALA A 215 -8.98 10.13 18.95
N GLU A 216 -9.54 10.87 17.98
CA GLU A 216 -10.74 11.71 18.16
C GLU A 216 -11.92 10.84 18.64
N ALA A 217 -12.18 9.73 17.94
CA ALA A 217 -13.26 8.80 18.30
C ALA A 217 -13.08 8.23 19.71
N GLY A 218 -11.86 7.79 20.05
CA GLY A 218 -11.55 7.26 21.38
C GLY A 218 -11.66 8.30 22.49
N THR A 219 -11.43 9.57 22.20
CA THR A 219 -11.61 10.68 23.15
C THR A 219 -13.08 10.99 23.38
N ALA A 220 -13.86 11.11 22.30
CA ALA A 220 -15.30 11.31 22.37
C ALA A 220 -16.00 10.15 23.12
N TRP A 221 -15.60 8.91 22.84
CA TRP A 221 -16.13 7.73 23.51
C TRP A 221 -15.93 7.74 25.03
N ARG A 222 -14.72 8.09 25.49
CA ARG A 222 -14.41 8.21 26.93
C ARG A 222 -15.15 9.35 27.60
N ALA A 223 -15.47 10.41 26.86
CA ALA A 223 -16.29 11.52 27.33
C ALA A 223 -17.80 11.21 27.32
N GLY A 224 -18.23 10.03 26.84
CA GLY A 224 -19.63 9.66 26.72
C GLY A 224 -20.35 10.27 25.49
N ASP A 225 -19.64 11.01 24.64
CA ASP A 225 -20.18 11.53 23.39
C ASP A 225 -20.10 10.46 22.29
N VAL A 226 -21.04 9.52 22.37
CA VAL A 226 -21.13 8.40 21.43
C VAL A 226 -21.41 8.88 20.00
N THR A 227 -22.13 10.00 19.82
CA THR A 227 -22.46 10.53 18.49
C THR A 227 -21.20 10.98 17.76
N THR A 228 -20.37 11.78 18.42
CA THR A 228 -19.10 12.23 17.84
C THR A 228 -18.15 11.06 17.59
N ALA A 229 -18.11 10.07 18.49
CA ALA A 229 -17.32 8.85 18.28
C ALA A 229 -17.73 8.07 17.04
N VAL A 230 -19.05 7.87 16.82
CA VAL A 230 -19.60 7.18 15.65
C VAL A 230 -19.27 7.89 14.34
N GLU A 231 -19.34 9.23 14.32
CA GLU A 231 -18.99 10.03 13.13
C GLU A 231 -17.48 10.09 12.86
N ALA A 232 -16.65 10.12 13.90
CA ALA A 232 -15.20 10.00 13.74
C ALA A 232 -14.81 8.61 13.18
N HIS A 233 -15.42 7.52 13.68
CA HIS A 233 -15.22 6.19 13.11
C HIS A 233 -15.73 6.09 11.66
N ARG A 234 -16.84 6.75 11.31
CA ARG A 234 -17.34 6.82 9.92
C ARG A 234 -16.32 7.44 8.99
N ARG A 235 -15.84 8.64 9.33
CA ARG A 235 -14.84 9.37 8.54
C ARG A 235 -13.55 8.58 8.41
N ALA A 236 -13.17 7.84 9.45
CA ALA A 236 -12.00 6.97 9.42
C ALA A 236 -12.18 5.79 8.43
N LEU A 237 -13.37 5.18 8.40
CA LEU A 237 -13.70 4.10 7.46
C LEU A 237 -13.79 4.61 6.02
N ASP A 238 -14.30 5.82 5.78
CA ASP A 238 -14.40 6.43 4.46
C ASP A 238 -13.02 6.66 3.79
N LEU A 239 -11.93 6.68 4.57
CA LEU A 239 -10.58 6.76 4.02
C LEU A 239 -10.15 5.48 3.31
N PHE A 240 -10.76 4.35 3.63
CA PHE A 240 -10.43 3.07 3.00
C PHE A 240 -11.05 2.97 1.62
N ALA A 241 -10.21 2.98 0.59
CA ALA A 241 -10.58 2.84 -0.82
C ALA A 241 -10.24 1.42 -1.32
N GLY A 242 -10.78 0.40 -0.65
CA GLY A 242 -10.53 -1.01 -0.95
C GLY A 242 -9.48 -1.64 -0.05
N GLU A 243 -8.69 -2.56 -0.60
CA GLU A 243 -7.62 -3.26 0.11
C GLU A 243 -6.38 -2.34 0.27
N PRO A 244 -5.86 -2.15 1.50
CA PRO A 244 -4.67 -1.36 1.73
C PRO A 244 -3.45 -1.89 0.97
N LEU A 245 -2.70 -0.99 0.32
CA LEU A 245 -1.51 -1.32 -0.47
C LEU A 245 -1.78 -2.44 -1.51
N SER A 246 -2.97 -2.49 -2.09
CA SER A 246 -3.32 -3.50 -3.08
C SER A 246 -2.38 -3.44 -4.28
N GLY A 247 -1.91 -4.61 -4.73
CA GLY A 247 -0.96 -4.75 -5.84
C GLY A 247 0.52 -4.52 -5.50
N LEU A 248 0.85 -4.14 -4.26
CA LEU A 248 2.24 -3.96 -3.84
C LEU A 248 2.83 -5.28 -3.31
N PRO A 249 4.00 -5.71 -3.81
CA PRO A 249 4.66 -6.92 -3.34
C PRO A 249 5.53 -6.66 -2.11
N GLY A 250 5.85 -7.73 -1.40
CA GLY A 250 6.95 -7.79 -0.44
C GLY A 250 6.49 -7.90 1.02
N PRO A 251 7.34 -8.47 1.90
CA PRO A 251 6.97 -8.74 3.28
C PRO A 251 6.42 -7.54 4.06
N PHE A 252 6.95 -6.35 3.82
CA PHE A 252 6.48 -5.14 4.50
C PHE A 252 5.08 -4.74 4.06
N ALA A 253 4.79 -4.78 2.75
CA ALA A 253 3.46 -4.46 2.23
C ALA A 253 2.41 -5.45 2.76
N ASP A 254 2.74 -6.74 2.81
CA ASP A 254 1.85 -7.78 3.32
C ASP A 254 1.55 -7.60 4.83
N MET A 255 2.59 -7.33 5.63
CA MET A 255 2.43 -7.05 7.07
C MET A 255 1.58 -5.81 7.33
N VAL A 256 1.85 -4.72 6.61
CA VAL A 256 1.09 -3.47 6.78
C VAL A 256 -0.35 -3.62 6.29
N ARG A 257 -0.57 -4.33 5.19
CA ARG A 257 -1.91 -4.64 4.67
C ARG A 257 -2.73 -5.40 5.70
N LEU A 258 -2.17 -6.47 6.28
CA LEU A 258 -2.82 -7.25 7.34
C LEU A 258 -3.22 -6.34 8.51
N ARG A 259 -2.26 -5.58 9.04
CA ARG A 259 -2.49 -4.65 10.16
C ARG A 259 -3.58 -3.60 9.87
N LEU A 260 -3.60 -3.03 8.67
CA LEU A 260 -4.59 -2.02 8.28
C LEU A 260 -5.97 -2.64 8.06
N THR A 261 -6.06 -3.86 7.54
CA THR A 261 -7.32 -4.60 7.40
C THR A 261 -7.91 -4.94 8.77
N GLU A 262 -7.11 -5.44 9.72
CA GLU A 262 -7.55 -5.69 11.10
C GLU A 262 -8.02 -4.39 11.79
N ARG A 263 -7.32 -3.30 11.53
CA ARG A 263 -7.71 -1.99 12.04
C ARG A 263 -9.03 -1.49 11.45
N ARG A 264 -9.28 -1.71 10.15
CA ARG A 264 -10.57 -1.40 9.49
C ARG A 264 -11.71 -2.15 10.17
N LEU A 265 -11.53 -3.45 10.40
CA LEU A 265 -12.51 -4.29 11.10
C LEU A 265 -12.77 -3.78 12.54
N THR A 266 -11.72 -3.41 13.26
CA THR A 266 -11.84 -2.83 14.61
C THR A 266 -12.67 -1.53 14.59
N LEU A 267 -12.42 -0.63 13.64
CA LEU A 267 -13.18 0.62 13.49
C LEU A 267 -14.64 0.38 13.15
N ALA A 268 -14.93 -0.57 12.24
CA ALA A 268 -16.29 -0.96 11.89
C ALA A 268 -17.04 -1.54 13.10
N THR A 269 -16.38 -2.40 13.87
CA THR A 269 -16.93 -3.01 15.09
C THR A 269 -17.24 -1.94 16.15
N ARG A 270 -16.34 -0.99 16.38
CA ARG A 270 -16.54 0.13 17.32
C ARG A 270 -17.65 1.08 16.89
N ARG A 271 -17.73 1.37 15.59
CA ARG A 271 -18.83 2.15 15.02
C ARG A 271 -20.17 1.46 15.24
N ALA A 272 -20.27 0.16 14.95
CA ALA A 272 -21.47 -0.63 15.17
C ALA A 272 -21.87 -0.66 16.65
N GLU A 273 -20.91 -0.81 17.57
CA GLU A 273 -21.16 -0.71 19.02
C GLU A 273 -21.78 0.66 19.38
N GLY A 274 -21.25 1.76 18.84
CA GLY A 274 -21.80 3.09 19.05
C GLY A 274 -23.19 3.27 18.44
N LEU A 275 -23.44 2.76 17.24
CA LEU A 275 -24.76 2.78 16.60
C LEU A 275 -25.81 2.07 17.45
N LEU A 276 -25.46 0.91 18.04
CA LEU A 276 -26.35 0.19 18.96
C LEU A 276 -26.66 0.99 20.22
N ARG A 277 -25.67 1.67 20.81
CA ARG A 277 -25.88 2.56 21.98
C ARG A 277 -26.77 3.76 21.66
N LEU A 278 -26.71 4.25 20.42
CA LEU A 278 -27.57 5.35 19.94
C LEU A 278 -28.96 4.88 19.49
N GLY A 279 -29.29 3.59 19.62
CA GLY A 279 -30.56 3.01 19.16
C GLY A 279 -30.70 2.90 17.64
N ARG A 280 -29.61 3.11 16.87
CA ARG A 280 -29.60 3.03 15.41
C ARG A 280 -29.40 1.58 14.94
N HIS A 281 -30.27 0.69 15.40
CA HIS A 281 -30.11 -0.76 15.25
C HIS A 281 -30.09 -1.25 13.79
N THR A 282 -30.98 -0.74 12.93
CA THR A 282 -31.04 -1.15 11.52
C THR A 282 -29.72 -0.88 10.80
N GLN A 283 -29.16 0.33 10.99
CA GLN A 283 -27.87 0.69 10.40
C GLN A 283 -26.74 -0.21 10.93
N ALA A 284 -26.72 -0.50 12.24
CA ALA A 284 -25.73 -1.41 12.81
C ALA A 284 -25.85 -2.83 12.25
N ILE A 285 -27.07 -3.36 12.07
CA ILE A 285 -27.31 -4.69 11.50
C ILE A 285 -26.79 -4.75 10.06
N ASP A 286 -27.04 -3.73 9.25
CA ASP A 286 -26.59 -3.70 7.85
C ASP A 286 -25.06 -3.69 7.77
N GLU A 287 -24.40 -2.83 8.56
CA GLU A 287 -22.93 -2.76 8.63
C GLU A 287 -22.32 -4.10 9.13
N LEU A 288 -22.91 -4.70 10.16
CA LEU A 288 -22.44 -5.97 10.73
C LEU A 288 -22.68 -7.17 9.82
N ARG A 289 -23.76 -7.19 9.03
CA ARG A 289 -23.99 -8.24 8.02
C ARG A 289 -22.95 -8.19 6.92
N ALA A 290 -22.63 -6.99 6.41
CA ALA A 290 -21.54 -6.83 5.45
C ALA A 290 -20.20 -7.29 6.05
N GLY A 291 -19.91 -6.88 7.30
CA GLY A 291 -18.71 -7.32 8.02
C GLY A 291 -18.64 -8.84 8.23
N ALA A 292 -19.77 -9.51 8.49
CA ALA A 292 -19.82 -10.96 8.67
C ALA A 292 -19.58 -11.73 7.36
N VAL A 293 -19.91 -11.14 6.20
CA VAL A 293 -19.56 -11.71 4.89
C VAL A 293 -18.08 -11.52 4.58
N GLU A 294 -17.52 -10.35 4.87
CA GLU A 294 -16.09 -10.08 4.66
C GLU A 294 -15.17 -10.82 5.64
N HIS A 295 -15.63 -11.04 6.87
CA HIS A 295 -14.87 -11.65 7.96
C HIS A 295 -15.67 -12.77 8.63
N PRO A 296 -15.90 -13.90 7.94
CA PRO A 296 -16.78 -14.98 8.39
C PRO A 296 -16.37 -15.61 9.73
N HIS A 297 -15.07 -15.62 10.05
CA HIS A 297 -14.55 -16.16 11.32
C HIS A 297 -14.50 -15.11 12.45
N SER A 298 -14.99 -13.89 12.22
CA SER A 298 -14.93 -12.83 13.22
C SER A 298 -16.01 -12.99 14.29
N GLU A 299 -15.65 -13.62 15.40
CA GLU A 299 -16.53 -13.74 16.56
C GLU A 299 -17.02 -12.38 17.10
N PRO A 300 -16.20 -11.30 17.17
CA PRO A 300 -16.69 -9.99 17.62
C PRO A 300 -17.80 -9.40 16.75
N VAL A 301 -17.72 -9.58 15.43
CA VAL A 301 -18.78 -9.14 14.50
C VAL A 301 -20.03 -9.98 14.71
N ALA A 302 -19.88 -11.30 14.81
CA ALA A 302 -20.99 -12.21 15.10
C ALA A 302 -21.68 -11.84 16.41
N GLU A 303 -20.93 -11.58 17.47
CA GLU A 303 -21.45 -11.19 18.77
C GLU A 303 -22.32 -9.93 18.69
N LEU A 304 -21.81 -8.86 18.07
CA LEU A 304 -22.56 -7.62 17.92
C LEU A 304 -23.80 -7.81 17.04
N LEU A 305 -23.71 -8.61 15.98
CA LEU A 305 -24.84 -8.89 15.09
C LEU A 305 -25.94 -9.64 15.84
N MET A 306 -25.58 -10.64 16.63
CA MET A 306 -26.51 -11.40 17.48
C MET A 306 -27.23 -10.48 18.47
N ARG A 307 -26.48 -9.62 19.17
CA ARG A 307 -27.05 -8.64 20.11
C ARG A 307 -28.02 -7.69 19.40
N ALA A 308 -27.62 -7.15 18.25
CA ALA A 308 -28.44 -6.23 17.46
C ALA A 308 -29.76 -6.88 17.00
N LEU A 309 -29.67 -8.10 16.45
CA LEU A 309 -30.84 -8.86 15.99
C LEU A 309 -31.78 -9.17 17.14
N TYR A 310 -31.25 -9.62 18.28
CA TYR A 310 -32.05 -9.92 19.47
C TYR A 310 -32.82 -8.68 19.97
N VAL A 311 -32.16 -7.53 20.12
CA VAL A 311 -32.81 -6.29 20.59
C VAL A 311 -33.92 -5.82 19.64
N THR A 312 -33.79 -6.10 18.34
CA THR A 312 -34.83 -5.80 17.34
C THR A 312 -35.94 -6.87 17.23
N GLY A 313 -35.98 -7.85 18.15
CA GLY A 313 -37.00 -8.91 18.17
C GLY A 313 -36.73 -10.07 17.20
N ARG A 314 -35.59 -10.07 16.51
CA ARG A 314 -35.20 -11.09 15.51
C ARG A 314 -34.42 -12.23 16.14
N ARG A 315 -34.99 -12.85 17.18
CA ARG A 315 -34.33 -13.89 17.99
C ARG A 315 -33.87 -15.09 17.17
N ALA A 316 -34.70 -15.58 16.25
CA ALA A 316 -34.35 -16.71 15.39
C ALA A 316 -33.09 -16.41 14.55
N ASP A 317 -33.05 -15.23 13.92
CA ASP A 317 -31.89 -14.80 13.13
C ASP A 317 -30.63 -14.67 13.98
N ALA A 318 -30.75 -14.19 15.22
CA ALA A 318 -29.62 -14.10 16.14
C ALA A 318 -29.03 -15.49 16.47
N VAL A 319 -29.87 -16.49 16.72
CA VAL A 319 -29.40 -17.87 16.95
C VAL A 319 -28.78 -18.46 15.67
N SER A 320 -29.36 -18.19 14.50
CA SER A 320 -28.80 -18.65 13.22
C SER A 320 -27.38 -18.11 12.95
N VAL A 321 -27.09 -16.87 13.36
CA VAL A 321 -25.73 -16.29 13.26
C VAL A 321 -24.72 -17.12 14.07
N PHE A 322 -25.06 -17.50 15.30
CA PHE A 322 -24.19 -18.35 16.13
C PHE A 322 -23.92 -19.70 15.46
N THR A 323 -24.97 -20.39 15.02
CA THR A 323 -24.85 -21.70 14.36
C THR A 323 -23.93 -21.61 13.15
N ARG A 324 -24.13 -20.60 12.30
CA ARG A 324 -23.31 -20.41 11.09
C ARG A 324 -21.83 -20.19 11.41
N VAL A 325 -21.53 -19.32 12.37
CA VAL A 325 -20.13 -19.02 12.75
C VAL A 325 -19.49 -20.22 13.42
N ARG A 326 -20.23 -20.97 14.24
CA ARG A 326 -19.74 -22.21 14.86
C ARG A 326 -19.38 -23.26 13.83
N GLU A 327 -20.23 -23.49 12.83
CA GLU A 327 -19.94 -24.42 11.72
C GLU A 327 -18.65 -24.00 11.00
N LEU A 328 -18.51 -22.73 10.64
CA LEU A 328 -17.31 -22.22 9.96
C LEU A 328 -16.03 -22.38 10.79
N LEU A 329 -16.08 -22.09 12.09
CA LEU A 329 -14.91 -22.26 12.98
C LEU A 329 -14.51 -23.73 13.16
N LEU A 330 -15.49 -24.64 13.23
CA LEU A 330 -15.24 -26.06 13.34
C LEU A 330 -14.69 -26.64 12.03
N ASP A 331 -15.31 -26.31 10.90
CA ASP A 331 -14.95 -26.85 9.59
C ASP A 331 -13.59 -26.34 9.11
N ASP A 332 -13.31 -25.04 9.26
CA ASP A 332 -12.10 -24.43 8.70
C ASP A 332 -10.91 -24.44 9.68
N LEU A 333 -11.17 -24.33 10.98
CA LEU A 333 -10.13 -24.15 12.00
C LEU A 333 -10.10 -25.27 13.06
N GLY A 334 -11.12 -26.13 13.13
CA GLY A 334 -11.20 -27.21 14.11
C GLY A 334 -11.40 -26.72 15.56
N VAL A 335 -11.90 -25.49 15.75
CA VAL A 335 -12.06 -24.88 17.08
C VAL A 335 -13.52 -24.54 17.38
N GLU A 336 -13.89 -24.64 18.65
CA GLU A 336 -15.20 -24.19 19.12
C GLU A 336 -15.22 -22.66 19.32
N PRO A 337 -16.40 -22.01 19.24
CA PRO A 337 -16.55 -20.58 19.53
C PRO A 337 -16.04 -20.21 20.93
N GLY A 338 -15.42 -19.03 21.01
CA GLY A 338 -14.95 -18.45 22.25
C GLY A 338 -16.05 -18.22 23.28
N GLU A 339 -15.63 -18.01 24.53
CA GLU A 339 -16.56 -17.86 25.67
C GLU A 339 -17.52 -16.68 25.51
N ARG A 340 -17.06 -15.56 24.94
CA ARG A 340 -17.90 -14.37 24.75
C ARG A 340 -19.08 -14.65 23.81
N LEU A 341 -18.82 -15.28 22.67
CA LEU A 341 -19.84 -15.60 21.68
C LEU A 341 -20.82 -16.65 22.23
N ARG A 342 -20.32 -17.68 22.93
CA ARG A 342 -21.16 -18.67 23.63
C ARG A 342 -22.03 -18.04 24.71
N HIS A 343 -21.48 -17.08 25.48
CA HIS A 343 -22.24 -16.38 26.52
C HIS A 343 -23.41 -15.58 25.94
N VAL A 344 -23.20 -14.85 24.84
CA VAL A 344 -24.28 -14.12 24.15
C VAL A 344 -25.34 -15.08 23.62
N HIS A 345 -24.94 -16.21 23.04
CA HIS A 345 -25.88 -17.24 22.62
C HIS A 345 -26.73 -17.76 23.78
N THR A 346 -26.11 -18.13 24.91
CA THR A 346 -26.83 -18.61 26.10
C THR A 346 -27.77 -17.55 26.67
N ALA A 347 -27.33 -16.30 26.76
CA ALA A 347 -28.17 -15.20 27.25
C ALA A 347 -29.40 -14.96 26.35
N ILE A 348 -29.24 -15.05 25.02
CA ILE A 348 -30.36 -14.97 24.07
C ILE A 348 -31.35 -16.13 24.26
N LEU A 349 -30.86 -17.35 24.49
CA LEU A 349 -31.72 -18.51 24.73
C LEU A 349 -32.52 -18.39 26.03
N ARG A 350 -31.97 -17.73 27.04
CA ARG A 350 -32.60 -17.55 28.36
C ARG A 350 -33.41 -16.27 28.49
N ASP A 351 -33.40 -15.41 27.48
CA ASP A 351 -34.00 -14.07 27.53
C ASP A 351 -33.36 -13.14 28.59
N GLU A 352 -32.07 -13.37 28.84
CA GLU A 352 -31.28 -12.70 29.90
C GLU A 352 -30.30 -11.67 29.31
N LEU A 353 -30.32 -11.44 27.99
CA LEU A 353 -29.39 -10.50 27.37
C LEU A 353 -29.81 -9.06 27.74
N PRO A 354 -28.97 -8.28 28.45
CA PRO A 354 -29.34 -6.94 28.83
C PRO A 354 -29.55 -6.08 27.59
N VAL A 355 -30.80 -5.67 27.36
CA VAL A 355 -31.12 -4.60 26.42
C VAL A 355 -30.62 -3.33 27.07
N ALA A 356 -29.54 -2.74 26.53
CA ALA A 356 -29.06 -1.47 27.04
C ALA A 356 -30.22 -0.46 27.04
N PRO A 357 -30.51 0.23 28.15
CA PRO A 357 -31.59 1.19 28.19
C PRO A 357 -31.30 2.27 27.14
N VAL A 358 -32.26 2.52 26.25
CA VAL A 358 -32.19 3.63 25.30
C VAL A 358 -32.04 4.91 26.11
N PRO A 359 -30.96 5.70 25.96
CA PRO A 359 -30.84 6.96 26.68
C PRO A 359 -31.98 7.87 26.23
N HIS A 360 -32.96 8.09 27.11
CA HIS A 360 -34.01 9.07 26.87
C HIS A 360 -33.35 10.44 26.62
N PRO A 361 -33.77 11.20 25.60
CA PRO A 361 -33.23 12.52 25.37
C PRO A 361 -33.48 13.37 26.62
N VAL A 362 -32.40 13.80 27.27
CA VAL A 362 -32.47 14.74 28.38
C VAL A 362 -33.14 16.00 27.82
N ARG A 363 -34.40 16.24 28.21
CA ARG A 363 -35.08 17.51 27.94
C ARG A 363 -34.20 18.60 28.55
N ARG A 364 -33.53 19.40 27.73
CA ARG A 364 -32.94 20.64 28.17
C ARG A 364 -34.09 21.55 28.63
N SER A 365 -34.20 21.74 29.94
CA SER A 365 -35.03 22.79 30.52
C SER A 365 -34.56 24.14 29.96
N ALA A 366 -35.52 24.94 29.51
CA ALA A 366 -35.34 26.27 28.93
C ALA A 366 -34.75 27.28 29.92
#